data_AF-A0A484YL90-F1
#
_entry.id   AF-A0A484YL90-F1
#
_cell.length_a   1.000
_cell.length_b   1.000
_cell.length_c   1.000
_cell.angle_alpha   90.00
_cell.angle_beta   90.00
_cell.angle_gamma   90.00
#
_symmetry.space_group_name_H-M   'P 1'
#
loop_
_entity.id
_entity.type
_entity.pdbx_description
1 polymer ?
#
loop_
_entity_poly.entity_id
_entity_poly.type
_entity_poly.pdbx_seq_one_letter_code
_entity_poly.pdbx_strand_id
1 'polypeptide(L)'
;MLGNLDIAEHRLPQDGQFTVELAGNAVSFRIATLACRGGEKVVLRLLQQVNQALDVNTLGMQPSQLVDFAHALQQPQGLVLVTGPTGSGKTVTLYSACKC
;
A
#
# COMPACT_ATOMS: atom_id res chain seq x y z
N MET A 1 22.41 7.83 0.40
CA MET A 1 22.21 6.71 -0.54
C MET A 1 20.71 6.55 -0.76
N LEU A 2 20.23 6.53 -2.00
CA LEU A 2 18.81 6.31 -2.30
C LEU A 2 18.53 4.80 -2.16
N GLY A 3 17.90 4.37 -1.08
CA GLY A 3 17.35 3.02 -0.97
C GLY A 3 18.27 1.94 -0.41
N ASN A 4 19.46 2.30 0.07
CA ASN A 4 20.45 1.35 0.63
C ASN A 4 20.85 0.20 -0.33
N LEU A 5 20.86 0.49 -1.63
CA LEU A 5 21.31 -0.44 -2.67
C LEU A 5 22.84 -0.51 -2.71
N ASP A 6 23.38 -1.71 -2.88
CA ASP A 6 24.79 -1.94 -3.14
C ASP A 6 25.09 -1.62 -4.61
N ILE A 7 25.82 -0.54 -4.84
CA ILE A 7 26.16 -0.06 -6.19
C ILE A 7 27.17 -0.99 -6.88
N ALA A 8 27.92 -1.81 -6.12
CA ALA A 8 28.89 -2.73 -6.70
C ALA A 8 28.26 -4.07 -7.15
N GLU A 9 27.04 -4.39 -6.70
CA GLU A 9 26.39 -5.66 -6.96
C GLU A 9 25.29 -5.55 -8.04
N HIS A 10 25.63 -5.95 -9.27
CA HIS A 10 24.69 -5.92 -10.41
C HIS A 10 24.15 -7.31 -10.80
N ARG A 11 24.55 -8.39 -10.10
CA ARG A 11 24.22 -9.77 -10.49
C ARG A 11 22.98 -10.30 -9.78
N LEU A 12 22.67 -9.75 -8.61
CA LEU A 12 21.52 -10.15 -7.80
C LEU A 12 20.42 -9.08 -7.86
N PRO A 13 19.14 -9.49 -7.82
CA PRO A 13 18.06 -8.53 -7.63
C PRO A 13 18.21 -7.80 -6.30
N GLN A 14 17.92 -6.51 -6.28
CA GLN A 14 17.96 -5.71 -5.06
C GLN A 14 16.64 -4.94 -4.88
N ASP A 15 16.19 -4.81 -3.64
CA ASP A 15 15.00 -4.05 -3.26
C ASP A 15 15.39 -2.99 -2.22
N GLY A 16 14.87 -1.78 -2.39
CA GLY A 16 15.13 -0.65 -1.51
C GLY A 16 13.93 0.28 -1.39
N GLN A 17 13.99 1.17 -0.40
CA GLN A 17 13.01 2.24 -0.22
C GLN A 17 13.73 3.53 0.14
N PHE A 18 13.33 4.63 -0.49
CA PHE A 18 13.83 5.96 -0.16
C PHE A 18 12.71 6.99 -0.19
N THR A 19 12.91 8.08 0.54
CA THR A 19 12.03 9.25 0.52
C THR A 19 12.85 10.43 0.02
N VAL A 20 12.26 11.23 -0.85
CA VAL A 20 12.89 12.45 -1.38
C VAL A 20 11.87 13.58 -1.39
N GLU A 21 12.30 14.80 -1.11
CA GLU A 21 11.44 15.98 -1.22
C GLU A 21 11.36 16.42 -2.69
N LEU A 22 10.14 16.43 -3.24
CA LEU A 22 9.84 16.89 -4.59
C LEU A 22 8.75 17.94 -4.51
N ALA A 23 9.03 19.14 -5.05
CA ALA A 23 8.07 20.25 -5.08
C ALA A 23 7.43 20.55 -3.70
N GLY A 24 8.22 20.46 -2.63
CA GLY A 24 7.77 20.71 -1.25
C GLY A 24 7.00 19.57 -0.59
N ASN A 25 6.84 18.43 -1.25
CA ASN A 25 6.19 17.25 -0.68
C ASN A 25 7.20 16.12 -0.47
N ALA A 26 7.13 15.45 0.69
CA ALA A 26 7.90 14.24 0.94
C ALA A 26 7.28 13.07 0.16
N VAL A 27 8.04 12.52 -0.79
CA VAL A 27 7.57 11.44 -1.66
C VAL A 27 8.39 10.18 -1.42
N SER A 28 7.73 9.08 -1.07
CA SER A 28 8.37 7.79 -0.86
C SER A 28 8.33 6.93 -2.13
N PHE A 29 9.45 6.30 -2.46
CA PHE A 29 9.59 5.38 -3.57
C PHE A 29 10.11 4.03 -3.08
N ARG A 30 9.59 2.95 -3.66
CA ARG A 30 10.27 1.65 -3.68
C ARG A 30 11.04 1.52 -4.97
N ILE A 31 12.28 1.10 -4.85
CA ILE A 31 13.16 0.77 -5.98
C ILE A 31 13.40 -0.73 -5.95
N ALA A 32 13.29 -1.36 -7.11
CA ALA A 32 13.66 -2.75 -7.30
C ALA A 32 14.54 -2.85 -8.54
N THR A 33 15.63 -3.60 -8.46
CA THR A 33 16.54 -3.83 -9.57
C THR A 33 16.63 -5.32 -9.90
N LEU A 34 16.83 -5.62 -11.19
CA LEU A 34 16.91 -6.99 -11.68
C LEU A 34 17.92 -7.07 -12.82
N ALA A 35 18.91 -7.97 -12.68
CA ALA A 35 19.86 -8.28 -13.74
C ALA A 35 19.14 -8.84 -14.99
N CYS A 36 19.39 -8.24 -16.15
CA CYS A 36 18.80 -8.61 -17.43
C CYS A 36 19.90 -8.82 -18.50
N ARG A 37 19.58 -9.55 -19.58
CA ARG A 37 20.47 -9.63 -20.74
C ARG A 37 20.57 -8.24 -21.38
N GLY A 38 21.68 -7.54 -21.14
CA GLY A 38 21.91 -6.16 -21.60
C GLY A 38 22.06 -5.10 -20.51
N GLY A 39 22.09 -5.49 -19.23
CA GLY A 39 22.33 -4.56 -18.11
C GLY A 39 21.37 -4.81 -16.95
N GLU A 40 20.96 -3.74 -16.28
CA GLU A 40 20.10 -3.80 -15.10
C GLU A 40 18.74 -3.15 -15.39
N LYS A 41 17.65 -3.86 -15.09
CA LYS A 41 16.29 -3.33 -15.16
C LYS A 41 15.95 -2.73 -13.80
N VAL A 42 15.56 -1.46 -13.78
CA VAL A 42 15.13 -0.75 -12.56
C VAL A 42 13.63 -0.47 -12.64
N VAL A 43 12.91 -0.76 -11.55
CA VAL A 43 11.50 -0.42 -11.36
C VAL A 43 11.40 0.53 -10.19
N LEU A 44 10.86 1.73 -10.44
CA LEU A 44 10.48 2.68 -9.42
C LEU A 44 8.98 2.64 -9.21
N ARG A 45 8.56 2.41 -7.98
CA ARG A 45 7.15 2.49 -7.57
C ARG A 45 6.98 3.63 -6.60
N LEU A 46 6.22 4.63 -7.01
CA LEU A 46 5.72 5.67 -6.14
C LEU A 46 4.83 5.04 -5.06
N LEU A 47 5.19 5.22 -3.80
CA LEU A 47 4.31 4.91 -2.68
C LEU A 47 3.45 6.14 -2.44
N GLN A 48 2.20 6.08 -2.89
CA GLN A 48 1.21 7.08 -2.53
C GLN A 48 0.94 6.92 -1.03
N GLN A 49 1.34 7.91 -0.24
CA GLN A 49 0.94 7.99 1.17
C GLN A 49 -0.57 8.18 1.19
N VAL A 50 -1.32 7.10 1.46
CA VAL A 50 -2.75 7.19 1.72
C VAL A 50 -2.90 7.78 3.12
N ASN A 51 -2.77 9.10 3.22
CA ASN A 51 -2.79 9.82 4.49
C ASN A 51 -4.18 9.92 5.14
N GLN A 52 -5.21 9.33 4.54
CA GLN A 52 -6.52 9.25 5.15
C GLN A 52 -7.09 7.85 4.98
N ALA A 53 -7.15 7.10 6.08
CA ALA A 53 -8.21 6.10 6.22
C ALA A 53 -9.53 6.84 6.01
N LEU A 54 -10.26 6.45 4.97
CA LEU A 54 -11.55 7.02 4.63
C LEU A 54 -12.53 6.70 5.75
N ASP A 55 -13.51 7.56 5.98
CA ASP A 55 -14.66 7.19 6.78
C ASP A 55 -15.32 5.95 6.15
N VAL A 56 -15.66 4.93 6.94
CA VAL A 56 -16.36 3.72 6.48
C VAL A 56 -17.65 4.10 5.71
N ASN A 57 -18.30 5.21 6.08
CA ASN A 57 -19.47 5.76 5.38
C ASN A 57 -19.19 6.20 3.94
N THR A 58 -17.93 6.45 3.59
CA THR A 58 -17.49 6.95 2.27
C THR A 58 -16.89 5.86 1.38
N LEU A 59 -16.90 4.60 1.82
CA LEU A 59 -16.38 3.46 1.05
C LEU A 59 -17.30 3.01 -0.10
N GLY A 60 -18.45 3.66 -0.29
CA GLY A 60 -19.40 3.33 -1.36
C GLY A 60 -20.24 2.07 -1.11
N MET A 61 -20.31 1.60 0.14
CA MET A 61 -21.21 0.52 0.54
C MET A 61 -22.67 0.99 0.47
N GLN A 62 -23.59 0.09 0.09
CA GLN A 62 -25.01 0.37 0.22
C GLN A 62 -25.39 0.49 1.71
N PRO A 63 -26.44 1.25 2.06
CA PRO A 63 -26.81 1.48 3.46
C PRO A 63 -27.02 0.20 4.28
N SER A 64 -27.61 -0.86 3.70
CA SER A 64 -27.77 -2.15 4.38
C SER A 64 -26.44 -2.84 4.65
N GLN A 65 -25.54 -2.85 3.67
CA GLN A 65 -24.20 -3.44 3.80
C GLN A 65 -23.36 -2.73 4.85
N LEU A 66 -23.50 -1.41 4.93
CA LEU A 66 -22.82 -0.58 5.93
C LEU A 66 -23.27 -0.94 7.36
N VAL A 67 -24.58 -1.14 7.55
CA VAL A 67 -25.14 -1.56 8.85
C VAL A 67 -24.63 -2.95 9.24
N ASP A 68 -24.69 -3.92 8.32
CA ASP A 68 -24.19 -5.27 8.56
C ASP A 68 -22.68 -5.28 8.87
N PHE A 69 -21.91 -4.49 8.13
CA PHE A 69 -20.47 -4.35 8.33
C PHE A 69 -20.15 -3.70 9.68
N ALA A 70 -20.82 -2.61 10.05
CA ALA A 70 -20.64 -1.96 11.34
C ALA A 70 -21.01 -2.89 12.50
N HIS A 71 -22.11 -3.64 12.37
CA HIS A 71 -22.52 -4.62 13.38
C HIS A 71 -21.50 -5.76 13.54
N ALA A 72 -20.90 -6.22 12.43
CA ALA A 72 -19.83 -7.22 12.47
C ALA A 72 -18.56 -6.69 13.16
N LEU A 73 -18.21 -5.42 12.94
CA LEU A 73 -17.05 -4.78 13.60
C LEU A 73 -17.25 -4.58 15.11
N GLN A 74 -18.49 -4.43 15.57
CA GLN A 74 -18.81 -4.30 17.00
C GLN A 74 -18.79 -5.63 17.76
N GLN A 75 -18.66 -6.77 17.08
CA GLN A 75 -18.59 -8.06 17.77
C GLN A 75 -17.28 -8.17 18.56
N PRO A 76 -17.32 -8.57 19.85
CA PRO A 76 -16.13 -8.62 20.70
C PRO A 76 -15.09 -9.66 20.23
N GLN A 77 -15.52 -10.63 19.43
CA GLN A 77 -14.68 -11.65 18.82
C GLN A 77 -15.31 -12.12 17.50
N GLY A 78 -14.47 -12.39 16.51
CA GLY A 78 -14.92 -12.83 15.19
C GLY A 78 -13.82 -12.69 14.14
N LEU A 79 -14.13 -13.08 12.90
CA LEU A 79 -13.23 -12.97 11.76
C LEU A 79 -13.93 -12.27 10.60
N VAL A 80 -13.38 -11.13 10.16
CA VAL A 80 -13.82 -10.40 8.97
C VAL A 80 -12.81 -10.63 7.86
N LEU A 81 -13.22 -11.28 6.76
CA LEU A 81 -12.36 -11.52 5.60
C LEU A 81 -12.68 -10.52 4.48
N VAL A 82 -11.70 -9.69 4.12
CA VAL A 82 -11.81 -8.76 2.99
C VAL A 82 -11.05 -9.35 1.79
N THR A 83 -11.79 -9.74 0.76
CA THR A 83 -11.24 -10.46 -0.42
C THR A 83 -11.38 -9.63 -1.71
N GLY A 84 -10.60 -9.98 -2.74
CA GLY A 84 -10.60 -9.29 -4.04
C GLY A 84 -9.20 -9.19 -4.67
N PRO A 85 -9.10 -8.87 -5.97
CA PRO A 85 -7.84 -8.80 -6.72
C PRO A 85 -6.96 -7.61 -6.29
N THR A 86 -5.70 -7.59 -6.68
CA THR A 86 -4.77 -6.48 -6.39
C THR A 86 -5.35 -5.13 -6.85
N GLY A 87 -5.30 -4.10 -6.00
CA GLY A 87 -5.84 -2.77 -6.31
C GLY A 87 -7.33 -2.56 -6.01
N SER A 88 -8.06 -3.58 -5.54
CA SER A 88 -9.51 -3.48 -5.26
C SER A 88 -9.90 -2.74 -3.97
N GLY A 89 -9.00 -1.97 -3.36
CA GLY A 89 -9.29 -1.19 -2.15
C GLY A 89 -9.30 -1.95 -0.81
N LYS A 90 -8.96 -3.26 -0.77
CA LYS A 90 -8.97 -4.07 0.47
C LYS A 90 -8.24 -3.43 1.66
N THR A 91 -7.04 -2.90 1.41
CA THR A 91 -6.23 -2.23 2.44
C THR A 91 -6.95 -1.01 2.98
N VAL A 92 -7.53 -0.18 2.10
CA VAL A 92 -8.28 1.01 2.51
C VAL A 92 -9.48 0.62 3.36
N THR A 93 -10.27 -0.38 2.94
CA THR A 93 -11.42 -0.90 3.71
C THR A 93 -11.02 -1.37 5.10
N LEU A 94 -9.92 -2.13 5.23
CA LEU A 94 -9.43 -2.60 6.53
C LEU A 94 -8.95 -1.46 7.43
N TYR A 95 -8.20 -0.50 6.87
CA TYR A 95 -7.73 0.66 7.62
C TYR A 95 -8.89 1.56 8.11
N SER A 96 -9.94 1.70 7.31
CA SER A 96 -11.16 2.40 7.69
C SER A 96 -11.90 1.67 8.82
N ALA A 97 -12.01 0.34 8.74
CA ALA A 97 -12.69 -0.47 9.75
C ALA A 97 -12.02 -0.41 11.13
N CYS A 98 -10.68 -0.33 11.20
CA CYS A 98 -9.95 -0.20 12.47
C CYS A 98 -10.12 1.17 13.15
N LYS A 99 -10.71 2.16 12.48
CA LYS A 99 -10.99 3.48 13.06
C LYS A 99 -12.40 3.59 13.67
N CYS A 100 -13.28 2.62 13.43
CA CYS A 100 -14.63 2.58 14.00
C CYS A 100 -14.64 2.09 15.44
#